data_AF-A0A2G9USU6-F1
#
_entry.id   AF-A0A2G9USU6-F1
#
_cell.length_a   1.000
_cell.length_b   1.000
_cell.length_c   1.000
_cell.angle_alpha   90.00
_cell.angle_beta   90.00
_cell.angle_gamma   90.00
#
_symmetry.space_group_name_H-M   'P 1'
#
loop_
_entity.id
_entity.type
_entity.pdbx_description
1 polymer ?
#
loop_
_entity_poly.entity_id
_entity_poly.type
_entity_poly.pdbx_seq_one_letter_code
_entity_poly.pdbx_strand_id
1 'polypeptide(L)'
;MLYWMPKLKYSNKYLDRRNVEGKSLTPAELAGVALKMMCPDPGTAISLTRIAPTAAEKDAWFAFAQSLTQKNLIRDLPNDTEVFIDGPFKVYVMEHQVQYVAMTCAPVHPPSDEFKHETVEEDFSHWFTEWKNERYQRKTSVHEQKNETILALGAMHRNDNKTATLWLERLQEENPNLSRLKPRLRLDRSVERSTATQ
;
A
#
# COMPACT_ATOMS: atom_id res chain seq x y z
N MET A 1 -17.19 -15.68 -24.61
CA MET A 1 -16.43 -14.65 -23.86
C MET A 1 -14.95 -14.52 -24.25
N LEU A 2 -14.50 -15.07 -25.39
CA LEU A 2 -13.08 -15.02 -25.79
C LEU A 2 -12.62 -13.72 -26.49
N TYR A 3 -13.54 -12.88 -27.00
CA TYR A 3 -13.14 -11.67 -27.75
C TYR A 3 -12.56 -10.55 -26.85
N TRP A 4 -13.06 -10.43 -25.62
CA TRP A 4 -12.68 -9.35 -24.70
C TRP A 4 -11.46 -9.69 -23.84
N MET A 5 -11.27 -10.97 -23.46
CA MET A 5 -10.18 -11.41 -22.59
C MET A 5 -8.77 -11.04 -23.12
N PRO A 6 -8.44 -11.22 -24.42
CA PRO A 6 -7.15 -10.80 -24.95
C PRO A 6 -6.93 -9.28 -24.86
N LYS A 7 -7.98 -8.48 -25.04
CA LYS A 7 -7.89 -7.01 -24.96
C LYS A 7 -7.74 -6.52 -23.53
N LEU A 8 -8.50 -7.11 -22.59
CA LEU A 8 -8.41 -6.81 -21.16
C LEU A 8 -7.08 -7.28 -20.55
N LYS A 9 -6.40 -8.26 -21.17
CA LYS A 9 -5.04 -8.61 -20.76
C LYS A 9 -4.22 -7.31 -20.66
N TYR A 10 -4.27 -6.44 -21.68
CA TYR A 10 -3.42 -5.24 -21.84
C TYR A 10 -3.94 -3.97 -21.14
N SER A 11 -5.01 -4.04 -20.35
CA SER A 11 -5.64 -2.83 -19.81
C SER A 11 -4.96 -2.24 -18.57
N ASN A 12 -3.99 -2.94 -17.97
CA ASN A 12 -3.32 -2.42 -16.78
C ASN A 12 -2.33 -1.30 -17.14
N LYS A 13 -2.71 -0.06 -16.84
CA LYS A 13 -1.92 1.16 -17.08
C LYS A 13 -0.66 1.25 -16.21
N TYR A 14 -0.67 0.63 -15.02
CA TYR A 14 0.38 0.77 -14.01
C TYR A 14 1.45 -0.33 -14.09
N LEU A 15 1.29 -1.28 -15.01
CA LEU A 15 2.26 -2.36 -15.25
C LEU A 15 2.92 -2.18 -16.62
N ASP A 16 4.21 -1.89 -16.61
CA ASP A 16 5.01 -1.99 -17.83
C ASP A 16 5.46 -3.45 -18.05
N ARG A 17 4.79 -4.10 -19.00
CA ARG A 17 4.98 -5.50 -19.35
C ARG A 17 6.36 -5.83 -19.87
N ARG A 18 7.08 -4.87 -20.45
CA ARG A 18 8.45 -5.08 -20.93
C ARG A 18 9.41 -5.44 -19.79
N ASN A 19 9.00 -5.15 -18.55
CA ASN A 19 9.76 -5.52 -17.36
C ASN A 19 9.50 -6.96 -16.90
N VAL A 20 8.43 -7.61 -17.38
CA VAL A 20 7.99 -8.93 -16.91
C VAL A 20 7.97 -9.97 -18.05
N GLU A 21 7.43 -9.62 -19.22
CA GLU A 21 7.29 -10.56 -20.34
C GLU A 21 8.65 -11.03 -20.86
N GLY A 22 8.81 -12.36 -20.94
CA GLY A 22 10.03 -12.99 -21.45
C GLY A 22 11.24 -12.91 -20.51
N LYS A 23 11.07 -12.39 -19.28
CA LYS A 23 12.13 -12.29 -18.28
C LYS A 23 11.86 -13.24 -17.10
N SER A 24 12.85 -14.03 -16.72
CA SER A 24 12.80 -14.85 -15.50
C SER A 24 13.16 -13.99 -14.29
N LEU A 25 12.16 -13.28 -13.73
CA LEU A 25 12.34 -12.42 -12.56
C LEU A 25 12.41 -13.23 -11.26
N THR A 26 13.24 -12.77 -10.33
CA THR A 26 13.27 -13.31 -8.98
C THR A 26 12.01 -12.91 -8.19
N PRO A 27 11.62 -13.66 -7.14
CA PRO A 27 10.48 -13.30 -6.30
C PRO A 27 10.57 -11.88 -5.70
N ALA A 28 11.78 -11.42 -5.38
CA ALA A 28 12.03 -10.08 -4.86
C ALA A 28 11.80 -8.99 -5.91
N GLU A 29 12.22 -9.23 -7.17
CA GLU A 29 11.96 -8.30 -8.27
C GLU A 29 10.48 -8.25 -8.62
N LEU A 30 9.80 -9.39 -8.64
CA LEU A 30 8.34 -9.46 -8.82
C LEU A 30 7.61 -8.67 -7.72
N ALA A 31 8.07 -8.76 -6.47
CA ALA A 31 7.54 -7.95 -5.37
C ALA A 31 7.75 -6.45 -5.60
N GLY A 32 8.93 -6.04 -6.07
CA GLY A 32 9.18 -4.64 -6.44
C GLY A 32 8.24 -4.14 -7.54
N VAL A 33 8.02 -4.95 -8.59
CA VAL A 33 7.06 -4.63 -9.67
C VAL A 33 5.63 -4.55 -9.14
N ALA A 34 5.23 -5.49 -8.28
CA ALA A 34 3.92 -5.50 -7.66
C ALA A 34 3.68 -4.24 -6.81
N LEU A 35 4.64 -3.88 -5.95
CA LEU A 35 4.55 -2.69 -5.11
C LEU A 35 4.49 -1.42 -5.96
N LYS A 36 5.30 -1.33 -7.02
CA LYS A 36 5.27 -0.20 -7.97
C LYS A 36 3.92 -0.07 -8.68
N MET A 37 3.30 -1.19 -9.02
CA MET A 37 1.98 -1.22 -9.66
C MET A 37 0.87 -0.81 -8.68
N MET A 38 0.96 -1.19 -7.41
CA MET A 38 -0.05 -0.90 -6.38
C MET A 38 0.05 0.52 -5.81
N CYS A 39 1.23 1.16 -5.86
CA CYS A 39 1.43 2.51 -5.33
C CYS A 39 1.18 3.55 -6.42
N PRO A 40 0.07 4.32 -6.37
CA PRO A 40 -0.24 5.32 -7.39
C PRO A 40 0.66 6.56 -7.32
N ASP A 41 1.29 6.82 -6.17
CA ASP A 41 2.07 8.03 -5.92
C ASP A 41 3.42 7.99 -6.66
N PRO A 42 3.75 9.04 -7.45
CA PRO A 42 5.02 9.11 -8.19
C PRO A 42 6.24 9.24 -7.27
N GLY A 43 6.05 9.75 -6.05
CA GLY A 43 7.10 9.91 -5.03
C GLY A 43 7.26 8.71 -4.10
N THR A 44 6.70 7.54 -4.44
CA THR A 44 6.83 6.33 -3.61
C THR A 44 8.26 5.80 -3.69
N ALA A 45 8.91 5.67 -2.53
CA ALA A 45 10.18 4.96 -2.43
C ALA A 45 9.92 3.47 -2.22
N ILE A 46 10.59 2.63 -3.02
CA ILE A 46 10.54 1.17 -2.89
C ILE A 46 11.93 0.69 -2.48
N SER A 47 12.01 0.03 -1.34
CA SER A 47 13.25 -0.45 -0.75
C SER A 47 13.20 -1.97 -0.59
N LEU A 48 14.29 -2.65 -0.96
CA LEU A 48 14.47 -4.09 -0.75
C LEU A 48 15.52 -4.31 0.34
N THR A 49 15.18 -5.09 1.35
CA THR A 49 16.09 -5.47 2.42
C THR A 49 16.24 -6.98 2.47
N ARG A 50 17.48 -7.45 2.42
CA ARG A 50 17.83 -8.86 2.60
C ARG A 50 18.09 -9.10 4.08
N ILE A 51 17.43 -10.11 4.65
CA ILE A 51 17.64 -10.53 6.03
C ILE A 51 18.90 -11.40 6.03
N ALA A 52 19.75 -11.22 7.05
CA ALA A 52 20.97 -12.01 7.17
C ALA A 52 20.64 -13.52 7.20
N PRO A 53 21.38 -14.35 6.45
CA PRO A 53 21.06 -15.77 6.33
C PRO A 53 21.29 -16.45 7.69
N THR A 54 20.21 -16.84 8.35
CA THR A 54 20.28 -17.85 9.41
C THR A 54 20.35 -19.22 8.74
N ALA A 55 20.98 -20.23 9.36
CA ALA A 55 21.22 -21.55 8.76
C ALA A 55 19.97 -22.24 8.15
N ALA A 56 18.75 -21.84 8.53
CA ALA A 56 17.48 -22.35 8.03
C ALA A 56 16.87 -21.56 6.84
N GLU A 57 17.30 -20.33 6.57
CA GLU A 57 16.68 -19.44 5.57
C GLU A 57 17.77 -18.79 4.71
N LYS A 58 18.21 -19.53 3.69
CA LYS A 58 18.98 -18.95 2.59
C LYS A 58 18.00 -18.12 1.76
N ASP A 59 18.19 -16.80 1.74
CA ASP A 59 17.42 -15.82 0.95
C ASP A 59 16.09 -15.31 1.55
N ALA A 60 16.03 -15.08 2.86
CA ALA A 60 14.96 -14.28 3.45
C ALA A 60 15.08 -12.80 3.04
N TRP A 61 13.98 -12.23 2.53
CA TRP A 61 13.91 -10.83 2.12
C TRP A 61 12.54 -10.23 2.41
N PHE A 62 12.51 -8.92 2.54
CA PHE A 62 11.27 -8.14 2.49
C PHE A 62 11.51 -6.87 1.66
N ALA A 63 10.49 -6.47 0.92
CA ALA A 63 10.42 -5.22 0.21
C ALA A 63 9.32 -4.37 0.85
N PHE A 64 9.50 -3.06 0.85
CA PHE A 64 8.48 -2.14 1.32
C PHE A 64 8.39 -0.91 0.44
N ALA A 65 7.20 -0.35 0.39
CA ALA A 65 6.89 0.82 -0.39
C ALA A 65 6.14 1.82 0.49
N GLN A 66 6.63 3.06 0.48
CA GLN A 66 5.99 4.15 1.22
C GLN A 66 6.19 5.48 0.49
N SER A 67 5.13 6.27 0.41
CA SER A 67 5.17 7.62 -0.15
C SER A 67 5.34 8.70 0.92
N LEU A 68 5.78 9.89 0.52
CA LEU A 68 5.89 11.04 1.44
C LEU A 68 4.53 11.40 2.06
N THR A 69 3.45 11.29 1.30
CA THR A 69 2.08 11.51 1.78
C THR A 69 1.75 10.56 2.93
N GLN A 70 2.08 9.28 2.78
CA GLN A 70 1.89 8.30 3.84
C GLN A 70 2.75 8.58 5.09
N LYS A 71 4.00 9.03 4.93
CA LYS A 71 4.85 9.46 6.05
C LYS A 71 4.25 10.65 6.79
N ASN A 72 3.69 11.62 6.07
CA ASN A 72 2.99 12.76 6.66
C ASN A 72 1.73 12.31 7.42
N LEU A 73 0.94 11.39 6.86
CA LEU A 73 -0.22 10.82 7.55
C LEU A 73 0.20 10.18 8.89
N ILE A 74 1.27 9.37 8.90
CA ILE A 74 1.81 8.77 10.13
C ILE A 74 2.23 9.82 11.16
N ARG A 75 2.83 10.94 10.71
CA ARG A 75 3.25 12.03 11.60
C ARG A 75 2.05 12.69 12.28
N ASP A 76 0.97 12.87 11.53
CA ASP A 76 -0.23 13.60 11.93
C ASP A 76 -1.21 12.71 12.73
N LEU A 77 -0.97 11.39 12.81
CA LEU A 77 -1.76 10.48 13.64
C LEU A 77 -1.66 10.82 15.14
N PRO A 78 -2.78 10.75 15.88
CA PRO A 78 -2.76 10.86 17.33
C PRO A 78 -1.88 9.79 17.98
N ASN A 79 -1.31 10.12 19.12
CA ASN A 79 -0.60 9.15 19.95
C ASN A 79 -1.54 7.99 20.32
N ASP A 80 -0.98 6.79 20.48
CA ASP A 80 -1.72 5.60 20.88
C ASP A 80 -2.73 5.07 19.86
N THR A 81 -2.72 5.59 18.62
CA THR A 81 -3.58 5.07 17.55
C THR A 81 -3.20 3.63 17.21
N GLU A 82 -4.20 2.76 17.09
CA GLU A 82 -3.99 1.38 16.66
C GLU A 82 -3.70 1.32 15.16
N VAL A 83 -2.63 0.62 14.82
CA VAL A 83 -2.22 0.36 13.45
C VAL A 83 -2.23 -1.13 13.21
N PHE A 84 -2.89 -1.57 12.14
CA PHE A 84 -3.01 -2.97 11.78
C PHE A 84 -2.03 -3.32 10.68
N ILE A 85 -1.37 -4.46 10.82
CA ILE A 85 -0.58 -5.05 9.76
C ILE A 85 -1.32 -6.30 9.32
N ASP A 86 -2.09 -6.14 8.24
CA ASP A 86 -2.98 -7.15 7.71
C ASP A 86 -2.34 -7.84 6.50
N GLY A 87 -2.64 -9.13 6.34
CA GLY A 87 -2.26 -9.93 5.19
C GLY A 87 -2.16 -11.43 5.51
N PRO A 88 -1.64 -12.26 4.59
CA PRO A 88 -1.19 -11.88 3.27
C PRO A 88 -2.34 -11.68 2.29
N PHE A 89 -2.36 -10.51 1.68
CA PHE A 89 -3.16 -10.23 0.50
C PHE A 89 -2.44 -10.74 -0.76
N LYS A 90 -3.19 -10.89 -1.85
CA LYS A 90 -2.68 -11.45 -3.11
C LYS A 90 -2.88 -10.44 -4.23
N VAL A 91 -1.81 -10.18 -4.98
CA VAL A 91 -1.82 -9.36 -6.19
C VAL A 91 -1.20 -10.15 -7.34
N TYR A 92 -1.75 -9.98 -8.54
CA TYR A 92 -1.25 -10.67 -9.73
C TYR A 92 -0.43 -9.73 -10.60
N VAL A 93 0.84 -10.07 -10.81
CA VAL A 93 1.72 -9.47 -11.81
C VAL A 93 1.71 -10.38 -13.03
N MET A 94 0.80 -10.11 -13.95
CA MET A 94 0.49 -11.00 -15.07
C MET A 94 0.04 -12.40 -14.59
N GLU A 95 0.85 -13.42 -14.81
CA GLU A 95 0.61 -14.81 -14.39
C GLU A 95 1.20 -15.12 -13.00
N HIS A 96 2.03 -14.22 -12.45
CA HIS A 96 2.70 -14.42 -11.18
C HIS A 96 1.86 -13.89 -10.04
N GLN A 97 1.57 -14.73 -9.05
CA GLN A 97 0.94 -14.30 -7.80
C GLN A 97 2.02 -13.82 -6.82
N VAL A 98 1.84 -12.60 -6.32
CA VAL A 98 2.68 -11.99 -5.29
C VAL A 98 1.83 -11.76 -4.05
N GLN A 99 2.39 -12.11 -2.90
CA GLN A 99 1.76 -11.86 -1.60
C GLN A 99 2.30 -10.56 -1.01
N TYR A 100 1.41 -9.78 -0.42
CA TYR A 100 1.76 -8.50 0.19
C TYR A 100 1.01 -8.31 1.51
N VAL A 101 1.55 -7.43 2.34
CA VAL A 101 0.94 -6.96 3.59
C VAL A 101 0.69 -5.47 3.49
N ALA A 102 -0.35 -5.00 4.18
CA ALA A 102 -0.67 -3.59 4.26
C ALA A 102 -0.66 -3.15 5.72
N MET A 103 -0.07 -1.98 5.97
CA MET A 103 -0.21 -1.28 7.24
C MET A 103 -1.34 -0.28 7.13
N THR A 104 -2.41 -0.46 7.91
CA THR A 104 -3.63 0.36 7.83
C THR A 104 -4.00 0.91 9.21
N CYS A 105 -4.76 2.00 9.22
CA CYS A 105 -5.40 2.50 10.43
C CYS A 105 -6.85 2.92 10.15
N ALA A 106 -7.61 3.16 11.21
CA ALA A 106 -8.94 3.75 11.08
C ALA A 106 -8.86 5.12 10.40
N PRO A 107 -9.87 5.50 9.60
CA PRO A 107 -9.89 6.79 8.91
C PRO A 107 -9.95 7.91 9.95
N VAL A 108 -8.96 8.78 9.91
CA VAL A 108 -8.80 9.90 10.88
C VAL A 108 -9.76 11.04 10.54
N HIS A 109 -10.04 11.23 9.25
CA HIS A 109 -10.87 12.30 8.75
C HIS A 109 -12.14 11.73 8.12
N PRO A 110 -13.30 12.40 8.30
CA PRO A 110 -14.51 11.99 7.61
C PRO A 110 -14.29 12.06 6.10
N PRO A 111 -14.88 11.12 5.32
CA PRO A 111 -14.78 11.17 3.87
C PRO A 111 -15.34 12.50 3.38
N SER A 112 -14.54 13.27 2.64
CA SER A 112 -15.04 14.47 1.97
C SER A 112 -15.93 14.03 0.81
N ASP A 113 -17.12 14.62 0.71
CA ASP A 113 -17.94 14.46 -0.49
C ASP A 113 -17.28 15.19 -1.65
N GLU A 114 -16.65 14.45 -2.55
CA GLU A 114 -16.00 15.00 -3.74
C GLU A 114 -17.02 15.56 -4.73
N PHE A 115 -18.29 15.14 -4.64
CA PHE A 115 -19.38 15.60 -5.47
C PHE A 115 -20.15 16.70 -4.75
N LYS A 116 -19.55 17.89 -4.66
CA LYS A 116 -20.30 19.07 -4.25
C LYS A 116 -21.45 19.29 -5.23
N HIS A 117 -22.66 19.38 -4.70
CA HIS A 117 -23.83 19.70 -5.50
C HIS A 117 -23.75 21.19 -5.88
N GLU A 118 -23.15 21.50 -7.02
CA GLU A 118 -23.09 22.86 -7.55
C GLU A 118 -24.50 23.30 -7.94
N THR A 119 -25.10 24.17 -7.12
CA THR A 119 -26.28 24.92 -7.52
C THR A 119 -25.84 26.02 -8.48
N VAL A 120 -26.41 26.07 -9.68
CA VAL A 120 -26.14 27.15 -10.63
C VAL A 120 -26.65 28.45 -10.03
N GLU A 121 -25.76 29.29 -9.52
CA GLU A 121 -26.08 30.65 -9.13
C GLU A 121 -26.27 31.50 -10.39
N GLU A 122 -27.47 32.05 -10.58
CA GLU A 122 -27.76 32.99 -11.67
C GLU A 122 -27.30 34.42 -11.36
N ASP A 123 -26.86 34.71 -10.12
CA ASP A 123 -26.36 36.01 -9.68
C ASP A 123 -24.82 36.04 -9.62
N PHE A 124 -24.21 36.71 -10.60
CA PHE A 124 -22.76 36.83 -10.74
C PHE A 124 -22.14 37.90 -9.84
N SER A 125 -22.94 38.61 -9.03
CA SER A 125 -22.45 39.67 -8.13
C SER A 125 -21.45 39.15 -7.09
N HIS A 126 -21.53 37.85 -6.75
CA HIS A 126 -20.67 37.19 -5.78
C HIS A 126 -19.60 36.27 -6.38
N TRP A 127 -19.45 36.21 -7.71
CA TRP A 127 -18.55 35.32 -8.44
C TRP A 127 -17.09 35.31 -7.91
N PHE A 128 -16.55 36.47 -7.52
CA PHE A 128 -15.19 36.58 -6.99
C PHE A 128 -15.06 36.30 -5.49
N THR A 129 -16.19 36.20 -4.79
CA THR A 129 -16.24 36.00 -3.34
C THR A 129 -15.87 34.57 -2.99
N GLU A 130 -16.28 33.60 -3.82
CA GLU A 130 -15.88 32.19 -3.66
C GLU A 130 -14.39 31.98 -3.90
N TRP A 131 -13.79 32.60 -4.92
CA TRP A 131 -12.33 32.55 -5.13
C TRP A 131 -11.53 33.24 -4.03
N LYS A 132 -12.03 34.33 -3.44
CA LYS A 132 -11.36 35.00 -2.30
C LYS A 132 -11.56 34.25 -0.98
N ASN A 133 -12.68 33.57 -0.82
CA ASN A 133 -13.06 32.84 0.39
C ASN A 133 -12.89 31.33 0.26
N GLU A 134 -12.18 30.86 -0.77
CA GLU A 134 -11.80 29.45 -0.92
C GLU A 134 -10.82 29.12 0.21
N ARG A 135 -11.39 28.92 1.40
CA ARG A 135 -10.66 28.45 2.57
C ARG A 135 -9.96 27.19 2.12
N TYR A 136 -8.68 27.09 2.41
CA TYR A 136 -7.84 25.95 2.08
C TYR A 136 -8.45 24.67 2.67
N GLN A 137 -9.38 24.05 1.94
CA GLN A 137 -10.04 22.84 2.37
C GLN A 137 -9.03 21.71 2.20
N ARG A 138 -8.78 20.99 3.29
CA ARG A 138 -7.92 19.81 3.26
C ARG A 138 -8.50 18.82 2.27
N LYS A 139 -7.76 18.55 1.18
CA LYS A 139 -8.09 17.47 0.25
C LYS A 139 -7.65 16.15 0.86
N THR A 140 -8.51 15.14 0.80
CA THR A 140 -8.15 13.77 1.14
C THR A 140 -7.10 13.25 0.18
N SER A 141 -6.10 12.57 0.71
CA SER A 141 -5.13 11.86 -0.12
C SER A 141 -5.72 10.57 -0.67
N VAL A 142 -5.14 10.05 -1.75
CA VAL A 142 -5.51 8.74 -2.35
C VAL A 142 -5.36 7.55 -1.38
N HIS A 143 -4.61 7.73 -0.28
CA HIS A 143 -4.37 6.72 0.74
C HIS A 143 -5.44 6.70 1.83
N GLU A 144 -6.18 7.80 1.98
CA GLU A 144 -7.27 7.93 2.94
C GLU A 144 -8.56 7.44 2.28
N GLN A 145 -8.88 6.17 2.50
CA GLN A 145 -10.11 5.58 1.98
C GLN A 145 -11.24 5.72 2.99
N LYS A 146 -12.48 5.50 2.53
CA LYS A 146 -13.69 5.63 3.36
C LYS A 146 -13.66 4.78 4.64
N ASN A 147 -13.05 3.60 4.57
CA ASN A 147 -13.06 2.61 5.65
C ASN A 147 -11.73 2.50 6.39
N GLU A 148 -10.63 2.84 5.73
CA GLU A 148 -9.27 2.66 6.25
C GLU A 148 -8.30 3.63 5.57
N THR A 149 -7.23 3.98 6.27
CA THR A 149 -6.12 4.74 5.71
C THR A 149 -4.91 3.83 5.54
N ILE A 150 -4.38 3.74 4.32
CA ILE A 150 -3.23 2.89 3.98
C ILE A 150 -1.93 3.66 4.23
N LEU A 151 -1.13 3.20 5.19
CA LEU A 151 0.07 3.90 5.66
C LEU A 151 1.39 3.35 5.07
N ALA A 152 1.42 2.08 4.69
CA ALA A 152 2.56 1.46 4.00
C ALA A 152 2.14 0.13 3.37
N LEU A 153 2.87 -0.29 2.34
CA LEU A 153 2.75 -1.62 1.75
C LEU A 153 4.07 -2.37 1.88
N GLY A 154 3.99 -3.69 2.09
CA GLY A 154 5.15 -4.56 2.18
C GLY A 154 4.93 -5.85 1.40
N ALA A 155 6.00 -6.47 0.94
CA ALA A 155 5.99 -7.79 0.33
C ALA A 155 7.13 -8.61 0.94
N MET A 156 6.84 -9.82 1.40
CA MET A 156 7.79 -10.63 2.17
C MET A 156 7.99 -11.98 1.50
N HIS A 157 9.19 -12.55 1.68
CA HIS A 157 9.45 -13.92 1.22
C HIS A 157 8.55 -14.95 1.94
N ARG A 158 8.36 -14.77 3.26
CA ARG A 158 7.46 -15.57 4.10
C ARG A 158 6.62 -14.66 4.97
N ASN A 159 5.31 -14.91 5.05
CA ASN A 159 4.37 -14.10 5.83
C ASN A 159 4.34 -14.55 7.29
N ASP A 160 5.46 -14.32 7.96
CA ASP A 160 5.63 -14.63 9.36
C ASP A 160 5.55 -13.38 10.22
N ASN A 161 5.07 -13.57 11.46
CA ASN A 161 5.10 -12.51 12.46
C ASN A 161 6.53 -12.01 12.71
N LYS A 162 7.54 -12.87 12.60
CA LYS A 162 8.97 -12.49 12.76
C LYS A 162 9.41 -11.53 11.65
N THR A 163 9.16 -11.87 10.39
CA THR A 163 9.51 -11.04 9.24
C THR A 163 8.74 -9.73 9.24
N ALA A 164 7.46 -9.75 9.62
CA ALA A 164 6.66 -8.53 9.74
C ALA A 164 7.13 -7.61 10.88
N THR A 165 7.66 -8.17 11.96
CA THR A 165 8.28 -7.37 13.04
C THR A 165 9.56 -6.69 12.55
N LEU A 166 10.44 -7.40 11.84
CA LEU A 166 11.64 -6.83 11.22
C LEU A 166 11.28 -5.74 10.19
N TRP A 167 10.23 -5.98 9.41
CA TRP A 167 9.70 -4.99 8.48
C TRP A 167 9.22 -3.72 9.20
N LEU A 168 8.49 -3.87 10.31
CA LEU A 168 8.03 -2.76 11.13
C LEU A 168 9.18 -1.99 11.77
N GLU A 169 10.20 -2.67 12.30
CA GLU A 169 11.42 -2.06 12.84
C GLU A 169 12.11 -1.20 11.78
N ARG A 170 12.27 -1.74 10.56
CA ARG A 170 12.85 -0.99 9.45
C ARG A 170 12.01 0.22 9.04
N LEU A 171 10.68 0.09 9.07
CA LEU A 171 9.76 1.19 8.80
C LEU A 171 9.85 2.29 9.88
N GLN A 172 10.10 1.90 11.13
CA GLN A 172 10.28 2.79 12.28
C GLN A 172 11.60 3.56 12.22
N GLU A 173 12.67 2.96 11.69
CA GLU A 173 13.93 3.69 11.41
C GLU A 173 13.71 4.87 10.45
N GLU A 174 12.86 4.69 9.42
CA GLU A 174 12.50 5.77 8.50
C GLU A 174 11.44 6.73 9.07
N ASN A 175 10.62 6.27 10.01
CA ASN A 175 9.51 7.02 10.60
C ASN A 175 9.51 6.88 12.12
N PRO A 176 10.25 7.74 12.85
CA PRO A 176 10.36 7.63 14.32
C PRO A 176 9.01 7.79 15.02
N ASN A 177 8.05 8.46 14.38
CA ASN A 177 6.68 8.67 14.88
C ASN A 177 5.87 7.38 15.05
N LEU A 178 6.26 6.29 14.38
CA LEU A 178 5.62 4.97 14.55
C LEU A 178 5.77 4.41 15.96
N SER A 179 6.82 4.81 16.69
CA SER A 179 7.03 4.38 18.09
C SER A 179 5.91 4.81 19.04
N ARG A 180 5.13 5.83 18.67
CA ARG A 180 4.02 6.37 19.45
C ARG A 180 2.71 5.62 19.20
N LEU A 181 2.68 4.74 18.20
CA LEU A 181 1.49 4.03 17.75
C LEU A 181 1.48 2.61 18.32
N LYS A 182 0.31 1.97 18.32
CA LYS A 182 0.13 0.59 18.78
C LYS A 182 0.01 -0.37 17.58
N PRO A 183 1.11 -1.02 17.15
CA PRO A 183 1.07 -1.98 16.07
C PRO A 183 0.37 -3.27 16.51
N ARG A 184 -0.52 -3.80 15.67
CA ARG A 184 -1.19 -5.09 15.84
C ARG A 184 -0.98 -5.93 14.57
N LEU A 185 -0.24 -7.02 14.70
CA LEU A 185 0.01 -7.97 13.62
C LEU A 185 -1.17 -8.93 13.47
N ARG A 186 -1.78 -8.97 12.28
CA ARG A 186 -2.90 -9.84 11.91
C ARG A 186 -2.55 -10.56 10.61
N LEU A 187 -1.56 -11.45 10.69
CA LEU A 187 -1.19 -12.30 9.57
C LEU A 187 -1.97 -13.61 9.64
N ASP A 188 -2.70 -13.93 8.57
CA ASP A 188 -3.34 -15.23 8.44
C ASP A 188 -2.26 -16.31 8.43
N ARG A 189 -2.38 -17.29 9.34
CA ARG A 189 -1.57 -18.51 9.35
C ARG A 189 -1.97 -19.42 8.18
N SER A 190 -1.78 -18.98 6.95
CA SER A 190 -1.85 -19.86 5.80
C SER A 190 -0.45 -20.37 5.49
N VAL A 191 -0.12 -21.57 5.99
CA VAL A 191 0.75 -22.62 5.40
C VAL A 191 1.29 -23.53 6.53
N GLU A 192 0.44 -24.42 7.04
CA GLU A 192 0.85 -25.73 7.58
C GLU A 192 -0.04 -26.88 7.03
N ARG A 193 -1.05 -26.59 6.19
CA ARG A 193 -2.07 -27.58 5.80
C ARG A 193 -1.86 -28.30 4.46
N SER A 194 -0.80 -28.02 3.70
CA SER A 194 -0.61 -28.63 2.37
C SER A 194 0.45 -29.74 2.28
N THR A 195 1.02 -30.19 3.40
CA THR A 195 1.98 -31.32 3.43
C THR A 195 1.49 -32.56 4.18
N ALA A 196 0.24 -32.55 4.69
CA ALA A 196 -0.34 -33.67 5.44
C ALA A 196 -1.50 -34.33 4.68
N THR A 197 -1.25 -34.80 3.46
CA THR A 197 -2.03 -35.89 2.87
C THR A 197 -1.17 -36.56 1.78
N GLN A 198 -0.39 -37.56 2.20
CA GLN A 198 0.03 -38.69 1.37
C GLN A 198 -0.92 -39.85 1.67
#